data_AF-A0A538NT62-F1
#
_entry.id   AF-A0A538NT62-F1
#
_cell.length_a   1.000
_cell.length_b   1.000
_cell.length_c   1.000
_cell.angle_alpha   90.00
_cell.angle_beta   90.00
_cell.angle_gamma   90.00
#
_symmetry.space_group_name_H-M   'P 1'
#
loop_
_entity.id
_entity.type
_entity.pdbx_description
1 polymer ?
#
loop_
_entity_poly.entity_id
_entity_poly.type
_entity_poly.pdbx_seq_one_letter_code
_entity_poly.pdbx_strand_id
1 'polypeptide(L)' 'MKDLATEFPRIRILIVSRQSERIYAARALHAGAAGYWMKNGSAEELLRAVEAVQAGKFMLAHSSRP' A
#
# COMPACT_ATOMS: atom_id res chain seq x y z
N MET A 1 -5.67 8.61 -8.66
CA MET A 1 -5.71 7.14 -8.43
C MET A 1 -6.72 6.49 -9.34
N LYS A 2 -7.99 6.91 -9.31
CA LYS A 2 -9.03 6.34 -10.19
C LYS A 2 -8.60 6.31 -11.66
N ASP A 3 -8.13 7.43 -12.19
CA ASP A 3 -7.73 7.52 -13.61
C ASP A 3 -6.60 6.53 -13.95
N LEU A 4 -5.55 6.45 -13.12
CA LEU A 4 -4.42 5.54 -13.34
C LEU A 4 -4.82 4.06 -13.22
N ALA A 5 -5.71 3.72 -12.28
CA ALA A 5 -6.23 2.36 -12.14
C ALA A 5 -7.18 1.97 -13.28
N THR A 6 -7.90 2.95 -13.85
CA THR A 6 -8.78 2.76 -15.01
C THR A 6 -7.97 2.62 -16.30
N GLU A 7 -6.93 3.42 -16.48
CA GLU A 7 -6.09 3.46 -17.68
C GLU A 7 -5.09 2.29 -17.72
N PHE A 8 -4.66 1.79 -16.55
CA PHE A 8 -3.75 0.66 -16.41
C PHE A 8 -4.27 -0.39 -15.43
N PRO A 9 -5.29 -1.18 -15.80
CA PRO A 9 -5.96 -2.13 -14.90
C PRO A 9 -5.06 -3.28 -14.40
N ARG A 10 -3.89 -3.48 -15.03
CA ARG A 10 -2.88 -4.47 -14.63
C ARG A 10 -1.79 -3.91 -13.70
N ILE A 11 -1.70 -2.58 -13.55
CA ILE A 11 -0.76 -1.95 -12.63
C ILE A 11 -1.32 -2.04 -11.21
N ARG A 12 -0.47 -2.48 -10.29
CA ARG A 12 -0.81 -2.54 -8.87
C ARG A 12 -0.14 -1.40 -8.13
N ILE A 13 -0.92 -0.71 -7.31
CA ILE A 13 -0.49 0.55 -6.69
C ILE A 13 -0.26 0.33 -5.20
N LEU A 14 0.98 0.54 -4.74
CA LEU A 14 1.35 0.58 -3.33
C LEU A 14 1.49 2.04 -2.89
N ILE A 15 0.73 2.47 -1.88
CA ILE A 15 0.86 3.81 -1.31
C ILE A 15 1.90 3.81 -0.20
N VAL A 16 2.79 4.80 -0.22
CA VAL A 16 3.81 5.03 0.82
C VAL A 16 3.59 6.39 1.47
N SER A 17 3.35 6.43 2.79
CA SER A 17 3.06 7.69 3.49
C SER A 17 3.51 7.68 4.95
N ARG A 18 3.85 8.85 5.50
CA ARG A 18 4.16 9.03 6.93
C ARG A 18 2.91 9.11 7.82
N GLN A 19 1.73 9.25 7.22
CA GLN A 19 0.48 9.39 7.95
C GLN A 19 -0.01 8.03 8.45
N SER A 20 -0.78 8.01 9.54
CA SER A 20 -1.21 6.74 10.12
C SER A 20 -2.12 5.98 9.15
N GLU A 21 -1.89 4.68 9.09
CA GLU A 21 -2.67 3.71 8.31
C GLU A 21 -4.17 3.82 8.61
N ARG A 22 -4.55 3.99 9.89
CA ARG A 22 -5.96 4.03 10.33
C ARG A 22 -6.83 5.03 9.59
N ILE A 23 -6.27 6.16 9.13
CA ILE A 23 -7.05 7.21 8.45
C ILE A 23 -6.94 7.08 6.92
N TYR A 24 -5.78 6.66 6.41
CA TYR A 24 -5.47 6.75 4.98
C TYR A 24 -5.51 5.42 4.24
N ALA A 25 -5.29 4.29 4.92
CA ALA A 25 -5.30 2.99 4.26
C ALA A 25 -6.70 2.58 3.78
N ALA A 26 -7.75 2.88 4.56
CA ALA A 26 -9.13 2.63 4.15
C ALA A 26 -9.51 3.43 2.89
N ARG A 27 -9.11 4.70 2.82
CA ARG A 27 -9.33 5.54 1.63
C ARG A 27 -8.52 5.07 0.43
N ALA A 28 -7.27 4.66 0.66
CA ALA A 28 -6.40 4.09 -0.36
C ALA A 28 -7.00 2.83 -0.99
N LEU A 29 -7.47 1.90 -0.14
CA LEU A 29 -8.14 0.68 -0.57
C LEU A 29 -9.39 0.99 -1.40
N HIS A 30 -10.24 1.91 -0.93
CA HIS A 30 -11.46 2.31 -1.65
C HIS A 30 -11.17 2.99 -3.00
N ALA A 31 -9.97 3.57 -3.15
CA ALA A 31 -9.52 4.19 -4.39
C ALA A 31 -8.80 3.21 -5.35
N GLY A 32 -8.70 1.92 -5.00
CA GLY A 32 -8.09 0.88 -5.83
C GLY A 32 -6.60 0.63 -5.55
N ALA A 33 -6.08 1.06 -4.41
CA ALA A 33 -4.73 0.70 -4.01
C ALA A 33 -4.64 -0.80 -3.68
N ALA A 34 -3.54 -1.42 -4.10
CA ALA A 34 -3.21 -2.81 -3.79
C ALA A 34 -2.47 -2.95 -2.46
N GLY A 35 -2.05 -1.85 -1.83
CA GLY A 35 -1.48 -1.87 -0.49
C GLY A 35 -1.16 -0.47 0.06
N TYR A 36 -0.79 -0.44 1.34
CA TYR A 36 -0.32 0.76 2.05
C TYR A 36 0.86 0.40 2.95
N TRP A 37 1.94 1.18 2.88
CA TRP A 37 3.12 1.04 3.73
C TRP A 37 3.45 2.37 4.40
N MET A 38 3.60 2.36 5.73
CA MET A 38 4.00 3.55 6.47
C MET A 38 5.48 3.84 6.28
N LYS A 39 5.83 5.07 5.89
CA LYS A 39 7.21 5.53 5.59
C LYS A 39 8.16 5.59 6.79
N ASN A 40 7.75 5.04 7.93
CA ASN A 40 8.56 4.82 9.12
C ASN A 40 8.84 3.33 9.39
N GLY A 41 8.34 2.42 8.54
CA GLY A 41 8.65 1.00 8.57
C GLY A 41 10.07 0.69 8.10
N SER A 42 10.45 -0.57 8.21
CA SER A 42 11.75 -1.06 7.76
C SER A 42 11.79 -1.25 6.24
N ALA A 43 12.99 -1.25 5.66
CA ALA A 43 13.16 -1.53 4.22
C ALA A 43 12.68 -2.95 3.86
N GLU A 44 12.84 -3.90 4.77
CA GLU A 44 12.36 -5.28 4.64
C GLU A 44 10.83 -5.34 4.61
N GLU A 45 10.15 -4.49 5.40
CA GLU A 45 8.68 -4.38 5.34
C GLU A 45 8.21 -3.81 4.01
N LEU A 46 8.95 -2.86 3.43
CA LEU A 46 8.66 -2.31 2.12
C LEU A 46 8.83 -3.37 1.02
N LEU A 47 9.94 -4.13 1.06
CA LEU A 47 10.19 -5.25 0.15
C LEU A 47 9.06 -6.29 0.22
N ARG A 48 8.68 -6.73 1.43
CA ARG A 48 7.55 -7.65 1.62
C ARG A 48 6.24 -7.09 1.08
N ALA A 49 5.98 -5.79 1.26
CA ALA A 49 4.78 -5.15 0.73
C ALA A 49 4.76 -5.16 -0.81
N VAL A 50 5.90 -4.90 -1.46
CA VAL A 50 6.02 -4.96 -2.93
C VAL A 50 5.79 -6.39 -3.44
N GLU A 51 6.39 -7.39 -2.81
CA GLU A 51 6.21 -8.81 -3.16
C GLU A 51 4.75 -9.26 -3.00
N ALA A 52 4.11 -8.89 -1.89
CA ALA A 52 2.70 -9.21 -1.64
C ALA A 52 1.77 -8.57 -2.68
N VAL A 53 2.01 -7.28 -2.97
CA VAL A 53 1.26 -6.56 -4.01
C VAL A 53 1.47 -7.25 -5.36
N GLN A 54 2.69 -7.61 -5.75
CA GLN A 54 2.95 -8.35 -6.99
C GLN A 54 2.26 -9.73 -7.05
N ALA A 55 2.06 -10.39 -5.90
CA ALA A 55 1.30 -11.63 -5.81
C ALA A 55 -0.23 -11.43 -5.86
N GLY A 56 -0.71 -10.19 -5.98
CA GLY A 56 -2.13 -9.86 -5.97
C GLY A 56 -2.74 -9.87 -4.57
N LYS A 57 -1.93 -9.87 -3.51
CA LYS A 57 -2.37 -9.81 -2.12
C LYS A 57 -2.40 -8.35 -1.67
N PHE A 58 -3.47 -7.98 -0.97
CA PHE A 58 -3.51 -6.69 -0.30
C PHE A 58 -2.59 -6.70 0.93
N MET A 59 -1.73 -5.69 1.06
CA MET A 59 -0.82 -5.57 2.21
C MET A 59 -0.99 -4.24 2.92
N LEU A 60 -1.15 -4.33 4.25
CA LEU A 60 -1.05 -3.22 5.20
C LEU A 60 0.25 -3.44 5.98
N ALA A 61 1.18 -2.52 5.84
CA ALA A 61 2.44 -2.57 6.57
C ALA A 61 2.51 -1.41 7.58
N HIS A 62 2.55 -1.78 8.85
CA HIS A 62 2.70 -0.90 10.00
C HIS A 62 4.01 -1.24 10.70
N SER A 63 4.79 -0.21 11.04
CA SER A 63 5.81 -0.33 12.07
C SER A 63 5.12 -0.38 13.43
N SER A 64 4.70 -1.58 13.86
CA SER A 64 4.45 -1.85 15.28
C SER A 64 5.80 -1.79 15.99
N ARG A 65 6.31 -0.60 16.31
CA ARG A 65 7.27 -0.51 17.40
C ARG A 65 6.50 -0.78 18.70
N PRO A 66 6.97 -1.70 19.57
CA PRO A 66 6.48 -1.78 20.94
C PRO A 66 6.72 -0.46 21.68
#